data_AF-A0A377LTQ7-F1
#
_entry.id   AF-A0A377LTQ7-F1
#
_cell.length_a   1.000
_cell.length_b   1.000
_cell.length_c   1.000
_cell.angle_alpha   90.00
_cell.angle_beta   90.00
_cell.angle_gamma   90.00
#
_symmetry.space_group_name_H-M   'P 1'
#
loop_
_entity.id
_entity.type
_entity.pdbx_description
1 polymer ?
#
loop_
_entity_poly.entity_id
_entity_poly.type
_entity_poly.pdbx_seq_one_letter_code
_entity_poly.pdbx_strand_id
1 'polypeptide(L)'
;MTVYVGHAGWKAMGASIGYTLASGVTMFIVPLFGLGAFMLAIIPMTAIVPILVFIGVVTANQVVRETPKVEVPVIFICLFPWIANWALTMMNSVMGAAGTSAAKIGTDVLHSKGIYYEGLVHLGSGAPLASMLWGCIAIFAIINKPLRGAVAAAGGALLALFGVIHARWWALPKAVR
;
A
#
# COMPACT_ATOMS: atom_id res chain seq x y z
N MET A 1 -4.69 1.45 -5.67
CA MET A 1 -5.46 0.22 -5.44
C MET A 1 -6.94 0.57 -5.52
N THR A 2 -7.62 0.23 -6.61
CA THR A 2 -9.08 0.22 -6.62
C THR A 2 -9.52 -1.06 -5.94
N VAL A 3 -9.88 -0.99 -4.66
CA VAL A 3 -10.52 -2.14 -4.01
C VAL A 3 -11.86 -2.34 -4.72
N TYR A 4 -12.02 -3.47 -5.42
CA TYR A 4 -13.24 -3.75 -6.16
C TYR A 4 -14.32 -4.23 -5.19
N VAL A 5 -14.79 -3.30 -4.37
CA VAL A 5 -15.77 -3.54 -3.32
C VAL A 5 -17.09 -3.83 -3.99
N GLY A 6 -17.47 -5.10 -3.95
CA GLY A 6 -18.68 -5.59 -4.56
C GLY A 6 -18.44 -6.70 -5.56
N HIS A 7 -17.26 -6.87 -6.18
CA HIS A 7 -17.12 -7.91 -7.21
C HIS A 7 -17.50 -9.29 -6.69
N ALA A 8 -16.97 -9.67 -5.51
CA ALA A 8 -17.31 -10.92 -4.86
C ALA A 8 -18.81 -11.04 -4.52
N GLY A 9 -19.43 -9.94 -4.05
CA GLY A 9 -20.87 -9.89 -3.73
C GLY A 9 -21.77 -9.98 -4.98
N TRP A 10 -21.48 -9.18 -6.01
CA TRP A 10 -22.16 -9.23 -7.30
C TRP A 10 -21.96 -10.57 -7.99
N LYS A 11 -20.79 -11.19 -7.86
CA LYS A 11 -20.51 -12.54 -8.37
C LYS A 11 -21.36 -13.59 -7.66
N ALA A 12 -21.52 -13.50 -6.34
CA ALA A 12 -22.42 -14.36 -5.58
C ALA A 12 -23.89 -14.20 -5.98
N MET A 13 -24.29 -13.02 -6.49
CA MET A 13 -25.64 -12.75 -7.02
C MET A 13 -25.82 -13.12 -8.50
N GLY A 14 -24.88 -13.85 -9.11
CA GLY A 14 -24.99 -14.32 -10.50
C GLY A 14 -24.45 -13.35 -11.56
N ALA A 15 -23.63 -12.36 -11.19
CA ALA A 15 -23.01 -11.46 -12.17
C ALA A 15 -22.16 -12.22 -13.21
N SER A 16 -22.51 -12.03 -14.48
CA SER A 16 -21.87 -12.64 -15.64
C SER A 16 -20.93 -11.65 -16.34
N ILE A 17 -20.41 -12.03 -17.51
CA ILE A 17 -19.47 -11.22 -18.30
C ILE A 17 -20.01 -9.82 -18.64
N GLY A 18 -21.34 -9.67 -18.75
CA GLY A 18 -22.00 -8.39 -19.01
C GLY A 18 -21.77 -7.36 -17.90
N TYR A 19 -21.70 -7.79 -16.64
CA TYR A 19 -21.40 -6.90 -15.51
C TYR A 19 -19.97 -6.35 -15.58
N THR A 20 -19.00 -7.21 -15.90
CA THR A 20 -17.59 -6.80 -16.05
C THR A 20 -17.43 -5.85 -17.23
N LEU A 21 -18.08 -6.15 -18.36
CA LEU A 21 -18.06 -5.28 -19.54
C LEU A 21 -18.68 -3.91 -19.25
N ALA A 22 -19.87 -3.88 -18.63
CA ALA A 22 -20.54 -2.63 -18.25
C ALA A 22 -19.69 -1.81 -17.27
N SER A 23 -19.05 -2.46 -16.31
CA SER A 23 -18.15 -1.80 -15.36
C SER A 23 -16.93 -1.18 -16.05
N GLY A 24 -16.30 -1.91 -16.97
CA GLY A 24 -15.16 -1.43 -17.76
C GLY A 24 -15.54 -0.26 -18.67
N VAL A 25 -16.67 -0.36 -19.38
CA VAL A 25 -17.21 0.73 -20.22
C VAL A 25 -17.50 1.98 -19.37
N THR A 26 -18.08 1.81 -18.19
CA THR A 26 -18.35 2.94 -17.27
C THR A 26 -17.05 3.59 -16.80
N MET A 27 -16.04 2.78 -16.42
CA MET A 27 -14.71 3.28 -16.03
C MET A 27 -13.97 3.99 -17.18
N PHE A 28 -14.32 3.70 -18.43
CA PHE A 28 -13.81 4.40 -19.60
C PHE A 28 -14.56 5.71 -19.87
N ILE A 29 -15.90 5.68 -19.86
CA ILE A 29 -16.75 6.83 -20.16
C ILE A 29 -16.62 7.94 -19.10
N VAL A 30 -16.63 7.61 -17.80
CA VAL A 30 -16.65 8.61 -16.73
C VAL A 30 -15.44 9.56 -16.78
N PRO A 31 -14.19 9.09 -16.92
CA PRO A 31 -13.04 9.97 -17.13
C PRO A 31 -13.05 10.64 -18.51
N LEU A 32 -13.49 9.95 -19.56
CA LEU A 32 -13.50 10.46 -20.94
C LEU A 32 -14.33 11.75 -21.09
N PHE A 33 -15.45 11.84 -20.36
CA PHE A 33 -16.32 13.02 -20.35
C PHE A 33 -16.05 13.96 -19.16
N GLY A 34 -14.97 13.74 -18.39
CA GLY A 34 -14.63 14.58 -17.23
C GLY A 34 -15.63 14.51 -16.08
N LEU A 35 -16.53 13.53 -16.07
CA LEU A 35 -17.61 13.40 -15.09
C LEU A 35 -17.08 13.12 -13.68
N GLY A 36 -15.84 12.67 -13.54
CA GLY A 36 -15.20 12.48 -12.23
C GLY A 36 -15.14 13.77 -11.39
N ALA A 37 -14.76 14.90 -12.01
CA ALA A 37 -14.71 16.19 -11.31
C ALA A 37 -16.12 16.67 -10.93
N PHE A 38 -17.10 16.44 -11.80
CA PHE A 38 -18.51 16.74 -11.54
C PHE A 38 -19.06 15.91 -10.37
N MET A 39 -18.75 14.61 -10.30
CA MET A 39 -19.18 13.76 -9.18
C MET A 39 -18.51 14.18 -7.86
N LEU A 40 -17.22 14.55 -7.88
CA LEU A 40 -16.52 15.06 -6.68
C LEU A 40 -17.07 16.41 -6.19
N ALA A 41 -17.65 17.23 -7.06
CA ALA A 41 -18.32 18.47 -6.67
C ALA A 41 -19.66 18.21 -5.95
N ILE A 42 -20.34 17.11 -6.27
CA ILE A 42 -21.63 16.73 -5.69
C ILE A 42 -21.45 15.91 -4.42
N ILE A 43 -20.46 15.02 -4.40
CA ILE A 43 -20.24 14.10 -3.28
C ILE A 43 -19.50 14.84 -2.16
N PRO A 44 -20.09 14.97 -0.96
CA PRO A 44 -19.43 15.63 0.15
C PRO A 44 -18.20 14.83 0.60
N MET A 45 -17.07 15.50 0.78
CA MET A 45 -15.81 14.88 1.21
C MET A 45 -15.93 14.12 2.54
N THR A 46 -16.86 14.55 3.41
CA THR A 46 -17.14 13.89 4.69
C THR A 46 -17.76 12.49 4.54
N ALA A 47 -18.43 12.20 3.42
CA ALA A 47 -19.00 10.88 3.15
C ALA A 47 -17.92 9.84 2.79
N ILE A 48 -16.74 10.28 2.35
CA ILE A 48 -15.66 9.39 1.91
C ILE A 48 -15.09 8.60 3.10
N VAL A 49 -14.93 9.24 4.27
CA VAL A 49 -14.26 8.64 5.42
C VAL A 49 -15.01 7.41 5.95
N PRO A 50 -16.33 7.46 6.25
CA PRO A 50 -17.06 6.28 6.71
C PRO A 50 -17.06 5.13 5.70
N ILE A 51 -17.12 5.45 4.40
CA ILE A 51 -17.06 4.44 3.32
C ILE A 51 -15.70 3.73 3.33
N LEU A 52 -14.59 4.47 3.44
CA LEU A 52 -13.26 3.88 3.50
C LEU A 52 -13.07 3.00 4.75
N VAL A 53 -13.60 3.42 5.90
CA VAL A 53 -13.55 2.63 7.14
C VAL A 53 -14.34 1.33 6.97
N PHE A 54 -15.57 1.39 6.45
CA PHE A 54 -16.39 0.20 6.19
C PHE A 54 -15.67 -0.77 5.24
N ILE A 55 -15.11 -0.27 4.13
CA ILE A 55 -14.36 -1.08 3.18
C ILE A 55 -13.14 -1.72 3.84
N GLY A 56 -12.39 -0.97 4.64
CA GLY A 56 -11.24 -1.48 5.38
C GLY A 56 -11.61 -2.63 6.31
N VAL A 57 -12.69 -2.50 7.08
CA VAL A 57 -13.17 -3.53 8.00
C VAL A 57 -13.65 -4.78 7.25
N VAL A 58 -14.46 -4.62 6.21
CA VAL A 58 -14.97 -5.75 5.41
C VAL A 58 -13.82 -6.49 4.72
N THR A 59 -12.87 -5.76 4.15
CA THR A 59 -11.71 -6.37 3.48
C THR A 59 -10.80 -7.08 4.49
N ALA A 60 -10.55 -6.49 5.66
CA ALA A 60 -9.75 -7.13 6.71
C ALA A 60 -10.38 -8.47 7.16
N ASN A 61 -11.71 -8.47 7.36
CA ASN A 61 -12.43 -9.69 7.70
C ASN A 61 -12.35 -10.74 6.56
N GLN A 62 -12.55 -10.33 5.30
CA GLN A 62 -12.42 -11.23 4.15
C GLN A 62 -11.04 -11.86 4.06
N VAL A 63 -9.98 -11.07 4.20
CA VAL A 63 -8.59 -11.57 4.14
C VAL A 63 -8.36 -12.63 5.22
N VAL A 64 -8.78 -12.39 6.46
CA VAL A 64 -8.59 -13.36 7.55
C VAL A 64 -9.44 -14.62 7.34
N ARG A 65 -10.69 -14.47 6.86
CA ARG A 65 -11.59 -15.61 6.63
C ARG A 65 -11.14 -16.54 5.50
N GLU A 66 -10.59 -15.97 4.43
CA GLU A 66 -10.13 -16.72 3.25
C GLU A 66 -8.71 -17.29 3.44
N THR A 67 -7.97 -16.83 4.46
CA THR A 67 -6.60 -17.30 4.72
C THR A 67 -6.62 -18.55 5.61
N PRO A 68 -5.84 -19.60 5.29
CA PRO A 68 -5.69 -20.76 6.17
C PRO A 68 -5.23 -20.35 7.57
N LYS A 69 -5.77 -20.98 8.62
CA LYS A 69 -5.54 -20.58 10.02
C LYS A 69 -4.05 -20.46 10.40
N VAL A 70 -3.21 -21.35 9.86
CA VAL A 70 -1.76 -21.39 10.13
C VAL A 70 -1.03 -20.21 9.49
N GLU A 71 -1.60 -19.61 8.45
CA GLU A 71 -0.97 -18.55 7.64
C GLU A 71 -1.42 -17.13 8.08
N VAL A 72 -2.43 -17.03 8.95
CA VAL A 72 -2.95 -15.75 9.46
C VAL A 72 -1.87 -14.81 10.01
N PRO A 73 -0.82 -15.26 10.73
CA PRO A 73 0.26 -14.38 11.18
C PRO A 73 0.98 -13.62 10.05
N VAL A 74 1.02 -14.19 8.83
CA VAL A 74 1.64 -13.54 7.66
C VAL A 74 0.95 -12.23 7.31
N ILE A 75 -0.37 -12.16 7.48
CA ILE A 75 -1.15 -10.93 7.23
C ILE A 75 -0.60 -9.78 8.06
N PHE A 76 -0.32 -10.01 9.35
CA PHE A 76 0.21 -9.00 10.26
C PHE A 76 1.66 -8.64 9.93
N ILE A 77 2.48 -9.61 9.50
CA ILE A 77 3.86 -9.35 9.05
C ILE A 77 3.86 -8.41 7.84
N CYS A 78 2.94 -8.59 6.89
CA CYS A 78 2.80 -7.73 5.73
C CYS A 78 2.39 -6.28 6.08
N LEU A 79 1.86 -6.01 7.27
CA LEU A 79 1.44 -4.66 7.66
C LEU A 79 2.61 -3.76 8.10
N PHE A 80 3.75 -4.31 8.53
CA PHE A 80 4.86 -3.50 9.06
C PHE A 80 5.36 -2.42 8.08
N PRO A 81 5.65 -2.72 6.79
CA PRO A 81 6.07 -1.68 5.85
C PRO A 81 5.00 -0.61 5.63
N TRP A 82 3.72 -0.97 5.66
CA TRP A 82 2.61 -0.03 5.51
C TRP A 82 2.48 0.91 6.71
N ILE A 83 2.62 0.39 7.93
CA ILE A 83 2.62 1.19 9.15
C ILE A 83 3.80 2.17 9.15
N ALA A 84 4.98 1.71 8.77
CA ALA A 84 6.16 2.56 8.65
C ALA A 84 5.98 3.67 7.59
N ASN A 85 5.43 3.33 6.42
CA ASN A 85 5.12 4.30 5.38
C ASN A 85 4.10 5.34 5.83
N TRP A 86 3.06 4.93 6.55
CA TRP A 86 2.06 5.83 7.11
C TRP A 86 2.69 6.79 8.14
N ALA A 87 3.46 6.26 9.09
CA ALA A 87 4.16 7.07 10.10
C ALA A 87 5.15 8.06 9.44
N LEU A 88 5.92 7.61 8.46
CA LEU A 88 6.83 8.44 7.69
C LEU A 88 6.09 9.56 6.94
N THR A 89 4.94 9.25 6.34
CA THR A 89 4.09 10.23 5.66
C THR A 89 3.57 11.28 6.62
N MET A 90 3.05 10.87 7.78
CA MET A 90 2.59 11.79 8.82
C MET A 90 3.69 12.72 9.32
N MET A 91 4.87 12.18 9.62
CA MET A 91 6.00 13.02 10.04
C MET A 91 6.43 14.01 8.96
N ASN A 92 6.51 13.57 7.70
CA ASN A 92 6.87 14.45 6.59
C ASN A 92 5.81 15.55 6.39
N SER A 93 4.53 15.25 6.54
CA SER A 93 3.45 16.25 6.48
C SER A 93 3.54 17.27 7.62
N VAL A 94 3.84 16.82 8.85
CA VAL A 94 4.01 17.71 10.01
C VAL A 94 5.23 18.62 9.82
N MET A 95 6.37 18.05 9.45
CA MET A 95 7.58 18.83 9.18
C MET A 95 7.39 19.82 8.02
N GLY A 96 6.69 19.39 6.96
CA GLY A 96 6.34 20.24 5.83
C GLY A 96 5.45 21.42 6.24
N ALA A 97 4.44 21.18 7.07
CA ALA A 97 3.59 22.23 7.63
C ALA A 97 4.36 23.20 8.54
N ALA A 98 5.39 22.72 9.23
CA ALA A 98 6.30 23.53 10.04
C ALA A 98 7.43 24.22 9.23
N GLY A 99 7.45 24.10 7.89
CA GLY A 99 8.47 24.72 7.03
C GLY A 99 9.86 24.09 7.14
N THR A 100 9.97 22.91 7.76
CA THR A 100 11.22 22.20 8.00
C THR A 100 11.25 20.84 7.29
N SER A 101 12.32 20.09 7.47
CA SER A 101 12.48 18.73 6.95
C SER A 101 13.44 17.94 7.83
N ALA A 102 13.43 16.62 7.72
CA ALA A 102 14.40 15.77 8.43
C ALA A 102 15.86 16.16 8.11
N ALA A 103 16.15 16.60 6.88
CA ALA A 103 17.47 17.08 6.50
C ALA A 103 17.89 18.38 7.19
N LYS A 104 16.92 19.26 7.52
CA LYS A 104 17.18 20.52 8.24
C LYS A 104 17.30 20.31 9.75
N ILE A 105 16.53 19.38 10.31
CA ILE A 105 16.55 19.08 11.75
C ILE A 105 17.78 18.23 12.11
N GLY A 106 18.19 17.33 11.22
CA GLY A 106 19.19 16.29 11.48
C GLY A 106 18.56 15.03 12.08
N THR A 107 18.99 13.86 11.61
CA THR A 107 18.46 12.56 12.05
C THR A 107 18.87 12.24 13.50
N ASP A 108 20.03 12.73 13.94
CA ASP A 108 20.50 12.58 15.33
C ASP A 108 19.58 13.28 16.35
N VAL A 109 19.11 14.48 16.02
CA VAL A 109 18.19 15.23 16.89
C VAL A 109 16.85 14.52 16.98
N LEU A 110 16.33 14.01 15.86
CA LEU A 110 15.11 13.20 15.84
C LEU A 110 15.28 11.93 16.68
N HIS A 111 16.41 11.24 16.53
CA HIS A 111 16.71 10.03 17.29
C HIS A 111 16.79 10.30 18.81
N SER A 112 17.38 11.42 19.23
CA SER A 112 17.41 11.85 20.64
C SER A 112 16.02 12.06 21.26
N LYS A 113 14.98 12.24 20.44
CA LYS A 113 13.58 12.39 20.85
C LYS A 113 12.75 11.12 20.64
N GLY A 114 13.40 9.99 20.37
CA GLY A 114 12.75 8.70 20.13
C GLY A 114 12.15 8.56 18.73
N ILE A 115 12.48 9.46 17.80
CA ILE A 115 12.01 9.42 16.42
C ILE A 115 13.08 8.76 15.54
N TYR A 116 12.87 7.49 15.23
CA TYR A 116 13.75 6.69 14.37
C TYR A 116 13.47 6.95 12.88
N TYR A 117 13.77 8.17 12.42
CA TYR A 117 13.42 8.62 11.07
C TYR A 117 14.03 7.74 9.97
N GLU A 118 15.32 7.40 10.06
CA GLU A 118 15.99 6.56 9.06
C GLU A 118 15.39 5.15 8.98
N GLY A 119 15.09 4.53 10.14
CA GLY A 119 14.39 3.25 10.18
C GLY A 119 13.03 3.29 9.49
N LEU A 120 12.27 4.39 9.70
CA LEU A 120 11.00 4.61 9.03
C LEU A 120 11.15 4.84 7.52
N VAL A 121 12.22 5.54 7.10
CA VAL A 121 12.56 5.69 5.68
C VAL A 121 12.87 4.33 5.05
N HIS A 122 13.73 3.52 5.66
CA HIS A 122 14.12 2.22 5.09
C HIS A 122 12.97 1.20 5.07
N LEU A 123 12.17 1.15 6.14
CA LEU A 123 11.06 0.20 6.24
C LEU A 123 9.82 0.63 5.45
N GLY A 124 9.55 1.94 5.40
CA GLY A 124 8.38 2.50 4.72
C GLY A 124 8.56 2.72 3.23
N SER A 125 9.78 2.94 2.76
CA SER A 125 10.05 3.12 1.32
C SER A 125 9.80 1.82 0.57
N GLY A 126 8.84 1.84 -0.35
CA GLY A 126 8.48 0.63 -1.11
C GLY A 126 7.50 -0.30 -0.42
N ALA A 127 6.72 0.20 0.54
CA ALA A 127 5.77 -0.60 1.34
C ALA A 127 4.98 -1.67 0.56
N PRO A 128 4.43 -1.43 -0.65
CA PRO A 128 3.71 -2.48 -1.39
C PRO A 128 4.58 -3.69 -1.75
N LEU A 129 5.77 -3.46 -2.30
CA LEU A 129 6.68 -4.53 -2.72
C LEU A 129 7.40 -5.16 -1.52
N ALA A 130 7.80 -4.35 -0.54
CA ALA A 130 8.44 -4.82 0.68
C ALA A 130 7.49 -5.73 1.49
N SER A 131 6.22 -5.35 1.65
CA SER A 131 5.21 -6.16 2.35
C SER A 131 4.96 -7.49 1.64
N MET A 132 4.91 -7.50 0.31
CA MET A 132 4.74 -8.74 -0.45
C MET A 132 5.96 -9.67 -0.30
N LEU A 133 7.18 -9.11 -0.35
CA LEU A 133 8.41 -9.88 -0.12
C LEU A 133 8.46 -10.48 1.29
N TRP A 134 8.13 -9.68 2.32
CA TRP A 134 8.04 -10.16 3.70
C TRP A 134 7.00 -11.26 3.84
N GLY A 135 5.84 -11.10 3.19
CA GLY A 135 4.81 -12.12 3.11
C GLY A 135 5.31 -13.43 2.52
N CYS A 136 6.01 -13.38 1.38
CA CYS A 136 6.62 -14.56 0.75
C CYS A 136 7.63 -15.26 1.66
N ILE A 137 8.50 -14.51 2.33
CA ILE A 137 9.50 -15.11 3.22
C ILE A 137 8.81 -15.75 4.43
N ALA A 138 7.87 -15.05 5.05
CA ALA A 138 7.14 -15.51 6.23
C ALA A 138 6.31 -16.76 5.93
N ILE A 139 5.56 -16.79 4.82
CA ILE A 139 4.76 -17.96 4.47
C ILE A 139 5.65 -19.18 4.21
N PHE A 140 6.76 -19.01 3.47
CA PHE A 140 7.66 -20.12 3.16
C PHE A 140 8.39 -20.65 4.40
N ALA A 141 8.63 -19.82 5.40
CA ALA A 141 9.11 -20.26 6.70
C ALA A 141 8.05 -21.08 7.45
N ILE A 142 6.80 -20.61 7.50
CA ILE A 142 5.69 -21.27 8.19
C ILE A 142 5.37 -22.64 7.61
N ILE A 143 5.35 -22.78 6.28
CA ILE A 143 5.04 -24.05 5.60
C ILE A 143 6.25 -25.00 5.50
N ASN A 144 7.34 -24.69 6.22
CA ASN A 144 8.59 -25.45 6.22
C ASN A 144 9.20 -25.67 4.82
N LYS A 145 9.19 -24.62 3.99
CA LYS A 145 9.83 -24.59 2.66
C LYS A 145 10.86 -23.47 2.57
N PRO A 146 11.89 -23.45 3.45
CA PRO A 146 12.81 -22.31 3.60
C PRO A 146 13.58 -22.00 2.32
N LEU A 147 13.86 -22.99 1.46
CA LEU A 147 14.53 -22.76 0.18
C LEU A 147 13.74 -21.81 -0.73
N ARG A 148 12.41 -21.91 -0.74
CA ARG A 148 11.55 -20.98 -1.52
C ARG A 148 11.57 -19.58 -0.93
N GLY A 149 11.61 -19.49 0.41
CA GLY A 149 11.81 -18.23 1.14
C GLY A 149 13.15 -17.57 0.82
N ALA A 150 14.23 -18.36 0.77
CA ALA A 150 15.55 -17.89 0.39
C ALA A 150 15.59 -17.38 -1.05
N VAL A 151 14.96 -18.08 -2.00
CA VAL A 151 14.84 -17.61 -3.39
C VAL A 151 14.05 -16.30 -3.47
N ALA A 152 12.94 -16.18 -2.74
CA ALA A 152 12.18 -14.94 -2.68
C ALA A 152 13.03 -13.80 -2.10
N ALA A 153 13.75 -14.04 -1.01
CA ALA A 153 14.66 -13.07 -0.39
C ALA A 153 15.80 -12.65 -1.34
N ALA A 154 16.40 -13.60 -2.06
CA ALA A 154 17.43 -13.31 -3.05
C ALA A 154 16.88 -12.47 -4.22
N GLY A 155 15.70 -12.81 -4.73
CA GLY A 155 15.01 -12.00 -5.75
C GLY A 155 14.69 -10.59 -5.24
N GLY A 156 14.21 -10.47 -4.01
CA GLY A 156 13.97 -9.19 -3.33
C GLY A 156 15.25 -8.37 -3.16
N ALA A 157 16.37 -9.00 -2.79
CA ALA A 157 17.66 -8.33 -2.69
C ALA A 157 18.13 -7.79 -4.05
N LEU A 158 17.99 -8.58 -5.12
CA LEU A 158 18.28 -8.11 -6.48
C LEU A 158 17.42 -6.91 -6.88
N LEU A 159 16.10 -6.98 -6.63
CA LEU A 159 15.19 -5.86 -6.91
C LEU A 159 15.50 -4.61 -6.06
N ALA A 160 15.93 -4.80 -4.82
CA ALA A 160 16.36 -3.72 -3.94
C ALA A 160 17.68 -3.07 -4.41
N LEU A 161 18.63 -3.86 -4.93
CA LEU A 161 19.88 -3.37 -5.50
C LEU A 161 19.65 -2.41 -6.67
N PHE A 162 18.70 -2.73 -7.56
CA PHE A 162 18.31 -1.86 -8.67
C PHE A 162 17.35 -0.73 -8.27
N GLY A 163 17.01 -0.61 -6.97
CA GLY A 163 16.11 0.42 -6.47
C GLY A 163 14.63 0.22 -6.84
N VAL A 164 14.25 -0.92 -7.44
CA VAL A 164 12.86 -1.18 -7.86
C VAL A 164 11.89 -1.13 -6.67
N ILE A 165 12.35 -1.53 -5.49
CA ILE A 165 11.53 -1.56 -4.28
C ILE A 165 11.43 -0.18 -3.63
N HIS A 166 12.55 0.48 -3.34
CA HIS A 166 12.59 1.64 -2.44
C HIS A 166 12.86 2.98 -3.15
N ALA A 167 13.36 2.98 -4.38
CA ALA A 167 13.68 4.21 -5.07
C ALA A 167 12.39 4.92 -5.48
N ARG A 168 12.28 6.19 -5.11
CA ARG A 168 11.14 7.05 -5.46
C ARG A 168 11.10 7.40 -6.97
N TRP A 169 12.20 7.15 -7.71
CA TRP A 169 12.44 7.70 -9.04
C TRP A 169 13.35 6.80 -9.87
N TRP A 170 12.84 5.73 -10.50
CA TRP A 170 13.57 5.10 -11.61
C TRP A 170 14.19 6.22 -12.50
N ALA A 171 15.49 6.12 -12.77
CA ALA A 171 16.36 7.24 -13.12
C ALA A 171 15.88 8.09 -14.31
N LEU A 172 15.51 9.34 -14.05
CA LEU A 172 15.73 10.46 -14.96
C LEU A 172 16.41 11.59 -14.16
N PRO A 173 17.48 12.22 -14.68
CA PRO A 173 18.05 13.38 -14.03
C PRO A 173 16.96 14.43 -13.92
N LYS A 174 16.81 15.01 -12.72
CA LYS A 174 15.91 16.14 -12.48
C LYS A 174 16.25 17.22 -13.51
N ALA A 175 15.40 17.36 -14.54
CA ALA A 175 15.42 18.56 -15.35
C ALA A 175 15.02 19.70 -14.41
N VAL A 176 16.00 20.55 -14.11
CA VAL A 176 15.82 21.85 -13.49
C VAL A 176 14.64 22.55 -14.16
N ARG A 177 13.63 22.89 -13.37
CA ARG A 177 12.74 24.05 -13.56
C ARG A 177 11.97 24.30 -12.27
#